data_AF-A0A1I8A553-F1
#
_entry.id   AF-A0A1I8A553-F1
#
_cell.length_a   1.000
_cell.length_b   1.000
_cell.length_c   1.000
_cell.angle_alpha   90.00
_cell.angle_beta   90.00
_cell.angle_gamma   90.00
#
_symmetry.space_group_name_H-M   'P 1'
#
loop_
_entity.id
_entity.type
_entity.pdbx_description
1 polymer ?
#
loop_
_entity_poly.entity_id
_entity_poly.type
_entity_poly.pdbx_seq_one_letter_code
_entity_poly.pdbx_strand_id
1 'polypeptide(L)'
;MSLACARTAPAATTAGTPAPTTTSPPTETTSSTSSTSTTTSTTTTTTTTTTTTTCGATNGQMGSQLFLSSSVPANSISSTYGRVSPLSSNCPTCTAGSQNVYPDSGSANVVSAEQKAIGSFTCTNMCICATDGVCYKIKTPETSAVFYPFCSNGACITYVVLNGAADSDGFLATDGSGSMFTVGQQFASPTTTARFPVTQPNAYLQARSTGCNGCPVQTC
;
A
#
# COMPACT_ATOMS: atom_id res chain seq x y z
N MET A 1 -5.86 25.54 -27.61
CA MET A 1 -4.92 26.52 -27.00
C MET A 1 -3.77 25.71 -26.42
N SER A 2 -2.68 25.56 -27.18
CA SER A 2 -1.50 24.76 -26.78
C SER A 2 -0.55 25.65 -25.99
N LEU A 3 -0.35 25.35 -24.71
CA LEU A 3 0.73 25.93 -23.91
C LEU A 3 1.95 25.01 -24.00
N ALA A 4 2.97 25.46 -24.73
CA ALA A 4 4.29 24.83 -24.73
C ALA A 4 5.03 25.23 -23.44
N CYS A 5 5.43 24.24 -22.64
CA CYS A 5 6.22 24.44 -21.44
C CYS A 5 7.70 24.22 -21.78
N ALA A 6 8.48 25.30 -21.82
CA ALA A 6 9.93 25.25 -21.92
C ALA A 6 10.53 24.92 -20.54
N ARG A 7 11.45 23.95 -20.46
CA ARG A 7 12.15 23.58 -19.23
C ARG A 7 13.65 23.80 -19.34
N THR A 8 14.18 24.56 -18.39
CA THR A 8 15.59 24.85 -18.16
C THR A 8 16.24 23.71 -17.38
N ALA A 9 17.41 23.25 -17.82
CA ALA A 9 18.18 22.19 -17.18
C ALA A 9 19.02 22.73 -16.01
N PRO A 10 19.13 22.00 -14.87
CA PRO A 10 20.15 22.28 -13.87
C PRO A 10 21.41 21.41 -14.06
N ALA A 11 22.53 22.01 -13.64
CA ALA A 11 23.90 21.56 -13.83
C ALA A 11 24.31 20.39 -12.92
N ALA A 12 25.35 19.69 -13.39
CA ALA A 12 25.94 18.48 -12.84
C ALA A 12 26.52 18.64 -11.42
N THR A 13 26.38 17.60 -10.61
CA THR A 13 27.01 17.49 -9.27
C THR A 13 28.13 16.46 -9.30
N THR A 14 29.28 16.86 -8.74
CA THR A 14 30.56 16.15 -8.72
C THR A 14 30.57 14.98 -7.73
N ALA A 15 31.17 13.86 -8.15
CA ALA A 15 31.35 12.65 -7.36
C ALA A 15 32.51 12.76 -6.35
N GLY A 16 32.39 12.09 -5.19
CA GLY A 16 33.41 12.03 -4.15
C GLY A 16 33.42 10.72 -3.36
N THR A 17 34.43 9.90 -3.68
CA THR A 17 35.26 8.98 -2.85
C THR A 17 34.61 7.89 -1.97
N PRO A 18 34.89 6.59 -2.22
CA PRO A 18 34.52 5.49 -1.32
C PRO A 18 35.53 5.32 -0.16
N ALA A 19 35.00 4.99 1.03
CA ALA A 19 35.74 4.71 2.26
C ALA A 19 36.25 3.25 2.33
N PRO A 20 37.35 2.97 3.07
CA PRO A 20 37.99 1.66 3.11
C PRO A 20 37.22 0.65 3.98
N THR A 21 37.25 -0.60 3.54
CA THR A 21 36.64 -1.77 4.19
C THR A 21 37.59 -2.38 5.21
N THR A 22 37.14 -2.57 6.45
CA THR A 22 37.88 -3.25 7.51
C THR A 22 37.32 -4.64 7.73
N THR A 23 38.15 -5.67 7.57
CA THR A 23 37.82 -7.09 7.78
C THR A 23 38.08 -7.49 9.23
N SER A 24 37.06 -8.00 9.92
CA SER A 24 37.20 -8.55 11.28
C SER A 24 37.51 -10.06 11.25
N PRO A 25 38.29 -10.57 12.22
CA PRO A 25 38.67 -11.99 12.31
C PRO A 25 37.52 -12.91 12.78
N PRO A 26 37.61 -14.22 12.49
CA PRO A 26 36.60 -15.19 12.88
C PRO A 26 36.67 -15.54 14.38
N THR A 27 35.51 -15.57 15.03
CA THR A 27 35.35 -15.97 16.44
C THR A 27 35.24 -17.50 16.55
N GLU A 28 36.16 -18.12 17.29
CA GLU A 28 36.12 -19.53 17.67
C GLU A 28 34.90 -19.86 18.54
N THR A 29 34.22 -20.95 18.21
CA THR A 29 33.05 -21.46 18.93
C THR A 29 33.47 -22.64 19.79
N THR A 30 33.42 -22.47 21.11
CA THR A 30 33.68 -23.52 22.09
C THR A 30 32.37 -24.27 22.40
N SER A 31 32.30 -25.55 22.03
CA SER A 31 31.18 -26.44 22.33
C SER A 31 31.33 -27.06 23.72
N SER A 32 30.44 -26.71 24.64
CA SER A 32 30.27 -27.37 25.94
C SER A 32 29.02 -28.25 25.90
N THR A 33 29.22 -29.57 26.01
CA THR A 33 28.17 -30.58 26.03
C THR A 33 27.65 -30.78 27.45
N SER A 34 26.44 -30.27 27.72
CA SER A 34 25.71 -30.53 28.97
C SER A 34 24.69 -31.65 28.75
N SER A 35 24.82 -32.71 29.55
CA SER A 35 23.91 -33.85 29.59
C SER A 35 22.65 -33.49 30.37
N THR A 36 21.52 -33.46 29.68
CA THR A 36 20.21 -33.08 30.21
C THR A 36 19.37 -34.32 30.50
N SER A 37 18.98 -34.49 31.77
CA SER A 37 18.06 -35.53 32.22
C SER A 37 16.67 -35.34 31.62
N THR A 38 16.12 -36.40 31.04
CA THR A 38 14.87 -36.40 30.29
C THR A 38 13.70 -36.66 31.23
N THR A 39 12.97 -35.62 31.60
CA THR A 39 11.69 -35.74 32.33
C THR A 39 10.56 -35.75 31.31
N THR A 40 9.91 -36.90 31.14
CA THR A 40 8.77 -37.08 30.24
C THR A 40 7.52 -36.46 30.86
N SER A 41 7.25 -35.19 30.53
CA SER A 41 5.98 -34.52 30.84
C SER A 41 4.99 -34.74 29.70
N THR A 42 3.87 -35.38 30.00
CA THR A 42 2.75 -35.57 29.07
C THR A 42 2.02 -34.24 28.88
N THR A 43 2.34 -33.52 27.81
CA THR A 43 1.66 -32.27 27.44
C THR A 43 0.39 -32.58 26.68
N THR A 44 -0.76 -32.33 27.29
CA THR A 44 -2.06 -32.35 26.62
C THR A 44 -2.20 -31.08 25.78
N THR A 45 -1.98 -31.20 24.47
CA THR A 45 -2.14 -30.10 23.52
C THR A 45 -3.62 -29.91 23.20
N THR A 46 -4.25 -28.93 23.83
CA THR A 46 -5.60 -28.49 23.46
C THR A 46 -5.51 -27.69 22.17
N THR A 47 -5.92 -28.28 21.05
CA THR A 47 -6.02 -27.59 19.76
C THR A 47 -7.26 -26.70 19.77
N THR A 48 -7.10 -25.44 20.14
CA THR A 48 -8.15 -24.44 19.94
C THR A 48 -8.16 -24.06 18.47
N THR A 49 -9.13 -24.57 17.73
CA THR A 49 -9.40 -24.16 16.35
C THR A 49 -10.04 -22.77 16.39
N THR A 50 -9.22 -21.72 16.32
CA THR A 50 -9.73 -20.36 16.15
C THR A 50 -10.15 -20.18 14.70
N THR A 51 -11.45 -20.25 14.43
CA THR A 51 -12.01 -19.91 13.13
C THR A 51 -11.94 -18.39 12.96
N THR A 52 -10.88 -17.89 12.34
CA THR A 52 -10.81 -16.47 11.95
C THR A 52 -11.71 -16.27 10.74
N THR A 53 -12.86 -15.63 10.96
CA THR A 53 -13.73 -15.21 9.86
C THR A 53 -13.03 -14.08 9.11
N THR A 54 -12.30 -14.42 8.05
CA THR A 54 -11.64 -13.42 7.21
C THR A 54 -12.72 -12.61 6.47
N CYS A 55 -12.77 -11.30 6.73
CA CYS A 55 -13.53 -10.36 5.93
C CYS A 55 -13.11 -10.52 4.45
N GLY A 56 -14.03 -10.89 3.55
CA GLY A 56 -13.79 -10.72 2.11
C GLY A 56 -13.91 -11.90 1.15
N ALA A 57 -14.15 -13.13 1.60
CA ALA A 57 -14.53 -14.20 0.66
C ALA A 57 -16.05 -14.25 0.52
N THR A 58 -16.62 -13.69 -0.55
CA THR A 58 -18.03 -13.91 -0.89
C THR A 58 -18.11 -14.86 -2.04
N ASN A 59 -18.90 -15.92 -1.88
CA ASN A 59 -19.09 -16.95 -2.90
C ASN A 59 -17.76 -17.55 -3.41
N GLY A 60 -16.72 -17.59 -2.57
CA GLY A 60 -15.39 -18.09 -2.92
C GLY A 60 -14.52 -17.14 -3.76
N GLN A 61 -14.97 -15.90 -4.03
CA GLN A 61 -14.15 -14.90 -4.71
C GLN A 61 -13.24 -14.19 -3.71
N MET A 62 -11.94 -14.17 -3.99
CA MET A 62 -10.98 -13.36 -3.24
C MET A 62 -11.06 -11.90 -3.68
N GLY A 63 -10.85 -10.98 -2.75
CA GLY A 63 -10.81 -9.55 -3.02
C GLY A 63 -9.78 -8.85 -2.15
N SER A 64 -9.35 -7.66 -2.57
CA SER A 64 -8.42 -6.86 -1.78
C SER A 64 -9.18 -6.10 -0.70
N GLN A 65 -8.62 -6.08 0.51
CA GLN A 65 -9.18 -5.31 1.60
C GLN A 65 -8.68 -3.86 1.52
N LEU A 66 -9.55 -2.92 1.90
CA LEU A 66 -9.18 -1.53 2.17
C LEU A 66 -10.11 -0.98 3.24
N PHE A 67 -9.53 -0.46 4.32
CA PHE A 67 -10.27 0.30 5.31
C PHE A 67 -10.48 1.74 4.84
N LEU A 68 -11.73 2.18 4.82
CA LEU A 68 -12.11 3.55 4.50
C LEU A 68 -12.51 4.26 5.78
N SER A 69 -11.78 5.32 6.14
CA SER A 69 -12.16 6.17 7.26
C SER A 69 -13.52 6.82 7.02
N SER A 70 -14.29 7.06 8.07
CA SER A 70 -15.54 7.84 8.02
C SER A 70 -15.37 9.27 7.50
N SER A 71 -14.13 9.77 7.48
CA SER A 71 -13.75 11.05 6.87
C SER A 71 -13.74 11.05 5.33
N VAL A 72 -13.74 9.88 4.71
CA VAL A 72 -13.73 9.74 3.25
C VAL A 72 -15.11 10.04 2.68
N PRO A 73 -15.25 10.99 1.73
CA PRO A 73 -16.54 11.29 1.12
C PRO A 73 -17.08 10.10 0.31
N ALA A 74 -18.36 9.77 0.50
CA ALA A 74 -19.00 8.64 -0.18
C ALA A 74 -19.03 8.78 -1.72
N ASN A 75 -18.97 10.01 -2.23
CA ASN A 75 -18.92 10.30 -3.68
C ASN A 75 -17.54 10.10 -4.31
N SER A 76 -16.48 9.89 -3.52
CA SER A 76 -15.14 9.56 -4.02
C SER A 76 -14.99 8.07 -4.40
N ILE A 77 -15.93 7.25 -3.96
CA ILE A 77 -15.98 5.81 -4.25
C ILE A 77 -16.69 5.61 -5.59
N SER A 78 -16.08 4.83 -6.50
CA SER A 78 -16.67 4.52 -7.81
C SER A 78 -18.02 3.83 -7.63
N SER A 79 -19.07 4.36 -8.27
CA SER A 79 -20.41 3.77 -8.18
C SER A 79 -20.56 2.47 -8.99
N THR A 80 -19.61 2.18 -9.88
CA THR A 80 -19.61 0.99 -10.74
C THR A 80 -18.78 -0.14 -10.15
N TYR A 81 -17.60 0.18 -9.61
CA TYR A 81 -16.62 -0.83 -9.17
C TYR A 81 -16.28 -0.72 -7.67
N GLY A 82 -16.25 0.50 -7.14
CA GLY A 82 -16.10 0.78 -5.71
C GLY A 82 -17.33 0.48 -4.87
N ARG A 83 -18.50 0.41 -5.52
CA ARG A 83 -19.77 -0.03 -4.96
C ARG A 83 -20.06 -1.48 -5.33
N VAL A 84 -19.09 -2.38 -5.13
CA VAL A 84 -19.53 -3.68 -4.63
C VAL A 84 -20.27 -3.35 -3.34
N SER A 85 -21.58 -3.64 -3.29
CA SER A 85 -22.28 -3.76 -2.00
C SER A 85 -21.28 -4.45 -1.08
N PRO A 86 -20.95 -3.89 0.09
CA PRO A 86 -19.98 -4.53 0.98
C PRO A 86 -20.32 -6.00 1.00
N LEU A 87 -19.33 -6.86 0.93
CA LEU A 87 -19.55 -8.30 1.06
C LEU A 87 -20.14 -8.52 2.47
N SER A 88 -21.46 -8.34 2.58
CA SER A 88 -22.12 -7.64 3.70
C SER A 88 -22.57 -8.58 4.80
N SER A 89 -21.66 -9.39 5.34
CA SER A 89 -22.00 -10.08 6.59
C SER A 89 -20.92 -10.10 7.66
N ASN A 90 -19.63 -9.93 7.31
CA ASN A 90 -18.56 -10.23 8.27
C ASN A 90 -17.47 -9.15 8.42
N CYS A 91 -17.52 -8.03 7.69
CA CYS A 91 -16.50 -6.99 7.84
C CYS A 91 -16.92 -6.02 8.95
N PRO A 92 -16.09 -5.85 10.00
CA PRO A 92 -16.43 -4.99 11.11
C PRO A 92 -16.53 -3.51 10.66
N THR A 93 -17.56 -2.84 11.15
CA THR A 93 -17.71 -1.39 11.07
C THR A 93 -17.55 -0.80 12.45
N CYS A 94 -16.94 0.38 12.52
CA CYS A 94 -16.68 1.07 13.77
C CYS A 94 -16.75 2.59 13.56
N THR A 95 -16.70 3.37 14.63
CA THR A 95 -16.85 4.84 14.54
C THR A 95 -15.79 5.49 13.65
N ALA A 96 -14.60 4.87 13.55
CA ALA A 96 -13.51 5.35 12.72
C ALA A 96 -13.72 5.14 11.22
N GLY A 97 -14.61 4.22 10.80
CA GLY A 97 -14.80 3.87 9.40
C GLY A 97 -15.27 2.42 9.19
N SER A 98 -15.03 1.91 7.98
CA SER A 98 -15.43 0.55 7.60
C SER A 98 -14.31 -0.17 6.87
N GLN A 99 -14.13 -1.46 7.18
CA GLN A 99 -13.33 -2.34 6.35
C GLN A 99 -14.18 -2.84 5.18
N ASN A 100 -13.67 -2.69 3.96
CA ASN A 100 -14.35 -3.10 2.74
C ASN A 100 -13.45 -4.06 1.95
N VAL A 101 -14.08 -4.91 1.15
CA VAL A 101 -13.38 -5.86 0.26
C VAL A 101 -13.82 -5.61 -1.16
N TYR A 102 -12.86 -5.52 -2.05
CA TYR A 102 -13.03 -5.15 -3.45
C TYR A 102 -12.61 -6.31 -4.34
N PRO A 103 -13.39 -6.65 -5.38
CA PRO A 103 -13.06 -7.76 -6.27
C PRO A 103 -11.75 -7.49 -7.02
N ASP A 104 -11.14 -8.55 -7.53
CA ASP A 104 -9.99 -8.43 -8.41
C ASP A 104 -10.31 -7.60 -9.66
N SER A 105 -9.44 -6.66 -10.01
CA SER A 105 -9.50 -5.97 -11.30
C SER A 105 -9.21 -6.90 -12.47
N GLY A 106 -8.54 -8.04 -12.24
CA GLY A 106 -8.23 -9.02 -13.27
C GLY A 106 -7.21 -8.53 -14.30
N SER A 107 -6.51 -7.42 -14.02
CA SER A 107 -5.43 -6.88 -14.85
C SER A 107 -4.35 -6.27 -13.98
N ALA A 108 -3.10 -6.68 -14.19
CA ALA A 108 -1.96 -6.01 -13.55
C ALA A 108 -1.69 -4.63 -14.17
N ASN A 109 -2.14 -4.40 -15.41
CA ASN A 109 -1.99 -3.10 -16.06
C ASN A 109 -3.11 -2.17 -15.59
N VAL A 110 -2.75 -0.96 -15.20
CA VAL A 110 -3.70 0.11 -14.90
C VAL A 110 -4.46 0.44 -16.19
N VAL A 111 -5.67 -0.12 -16.32
CA VAL A 111 -6.62 0.28 -17.37
C VAL A 111 -7.23 1.63 -16.99
N SER A 112 -7.84 2.34 -17.96
CA SER A 112 -8.43 3.66 -17.71
C SER A 112 -9.24 3.66 -16.40
N ALA A 113 -8.95 4.65 -15.57
CA ALA A 113 -9.19 4.67 -14.11
C ALA A 113 -10.64 4.45 -13.67
N GLU A 114 -11.60 4.43 -14.59
CA GLU A 114 -13.02 4.34 -14.31
C GLU A 114 -13.55 2.90 -14.31
N GLN A 115 -12.94 1.98 -15.06
CA GLN A 115 -13.58 0.67 -15.26
C GLN A 115 -13.41 -0.28 -14.08
N LYS A 116 -12.29 -0.17 -13.33
CA LYS A 116 -11.94 -1.15 -12.28
C LYS A 116 -11.23 -0.57 -11.04
N ALA A 117 -11.31 0.74 -10.83
CA ALA A 117 -10.81 1.35 -9.59
C ALA A 117 -11.89 1.33 -8.50
N ILE A 118 -11.46 1.18 -7.25
CA ILE A 118 -12.30 1.37 -6.06
C ILE A 118 -12.83 2.80 -6.02
N GLY A 119 -11.99 3.77 -6.37
CA GLY A 119 -12.35 5.18 -6.32
C GLY A 119 -11.14 6.06 -6.55
N SER A 120 -11.42 7.34 -6.79
CA SER A 120 -10.42 8.40 -6.85
C SER A 120 -10.67 9.33 -5.69
N PHE A 121 -9.68 9.47 -4.83
CA PHE A 121 -9.79 10.25 -3.60
C PHE A 121 -8.87 11.47 -3.71
N THR A 122 -9.49 12.62 -3.48
CA THR A 122 -8.81 13.92 -3.38
C THR A 122 -9.45 14.64 -2.21
N CYS A 123 -8.68 14.87 -1.15
CA CYS A 123 -9.16 15.61 0.01
C CYS A 123 -8.01 16.25 0.80
N THR A 124 -8.35 17.25 1.62
CA THR A 124 -7.41 17.92 2.51
C THR A 124 -6.84 16.91 3.51
N ASN A 125 -5.52 16.95 3.73
CA ASN A 125 -4.80 16.06 4.64
C ASN A 125 -5.09 14.57 4.38
N MET A 126 -5.24 14.19 3.10
CA MET A 126 -5.36 12.80 2.71
C MET A 126 -4.18 12.00 3.24
N CYS A 127 -4.47 10.83 3.82
CA CYS A 127 -3.46 9.92 4.30
C CYS A 127 -3.78 8.47 3.92
N ILE A 128 -2.73 7.74 3.57
CA ILE A 128 -2.77 6.35 3.16
C ILE A 128 -1.84 5.57 4.09
N CYS A 129 -2.33 4.55 4.78
CA CYS A 129 -1.46 3.63 5.51
C CYS A 129 -1.22 2.39 4.66
N ALA A 130 0.05 2.08 4.45
CA ALA A 130 0.49 0.95 3.66
C ALA A 130 0.42 -0.37 4.45
N THR A 131 0.54 -1.48 3.74
CA THR A 131 0.52 -2.83 4.32
C THR A 131 1.72 -3.13 5.24
N ASP A 132 2.83 -2.40 5.08
CA ASP A 132 4.00 -2.44 5.95
C ASP A 132 3.83 -1.67 7.28
N GLY A 133 2.72 -0.95 7.45
CA GLY A 133 2.41 -0.15 8.63
C GLY A 133 2.84 1.30 8.56
N VAL A 134 3.57 1.72 7.51
CA VAL A 134 3.95 3.12 7.31
C VAL A 134 2.76 3.89 6.72
N CYS A 135 2.45 5.05 7.29
CA CYS A 135 1.45 5.95 6.74
C CYS A 135 2.11 7.08 5.94
N TYR A 136 1.42 7.53 4.91
CA TYR A 136 1.89 8.54 3.97
C TYR A 136 0.84 9.64 3.87
N LYS A 137 1.25 10.89 4.11
CA LYS A 137 0.40 12.07 3.99
C LYS A 137 0.63 12.76 2.66
N ILE A 138 -0.44 13.30 2.09
CA ILE A 138 -0.37 14.11 0.87
C ILE A 138 0.64 15.26 1.06
N LYS A 139 1.56 15.41 0.11
CA LYS A 139 2.55 16.51 0.11
C LYS A 139 2.05 17.70 -0.70
N THR A 140 1.54 17.43 -1.91
CA THR A 140 1.05 18.46 -2.83
C THR A 140 -0.48 18.36 -2.91
N PRO A 141 -1.26 19.43 -2.59
CA PRO A 141 -2.72 19.39 -2.55
C PRO A 141 -3.41 18.93 -3.84
N GLU A 142 -2.76 19.11 -4.98
CA GLU A 142 -3.26 18.70 -6.31
C GLU A 142 -3.12 17.19 -6.56
N THR A 143 -2.44 16.46 -5.68
CA THR A 143 -2.27 15.01 -5.81
C THR A 143 -3.58 14.30 -5.48
N SER A 144 -4.01 13.41 -6.37
CA SER A 144 -5.10 12.46 -6.11
C SER A 144 -4.57 11.04 -6.08
N ALA A 145 -5.26 10.17 -5.35
CA ALA A 145 -4.92 8.76 -5.27
C ALA A 145 -6.10 7.90 -5.71
N VAL A 146 -5.85 7.04 -6.70
CA VAL A 146 -6.80 6.07 -7.24
C VAL A 146 -6.45 4.70 -6.71
N PHE A 147 -7.41 4.02 -6.09
CA PHE A 147 -7.17 2.72 -5.44
C PHE A 147 -7.60 1.60 -6.38
N TYR A 148 -6.69 0.68 -6.65
CA TYR A 148 -6.82 -0.34 -7.68
C TYR A 148 -6.58 -1.73 -7.08
N PRO A 149 -7.59 -2.60 -7.00
CA PRO A 149 -7.47 -3.92 -6.39
C PRO A 149 -6.91 -4.90 -7.41
N PHE A 150 -5.91 -5.69 -7.03
CA PHE A 150 -5.37 -6.72 -7.91
C PHE A 150 -4.99 -7.96 -7.12
N CYS A 151 -5.43 -9.12 -7.62
CA CYS A 151 -5.14 -10.42 -7.05
C CYS A 151 -4.12 -11.19 -7.90
N SER A 152 -3.08 -11.72 -7.27
CA SER A 152 -2.09 -12.59 -7.92
C SER A 152 -1.59 -13.63 -6.93
N ASN A 153 -1.45 -14.88 -7.39
CA ASN A 153 -0.89 -15.99 -6.61
C ASN A 153 -1.57 -16.20 -5.24
N GLY A 154 -2.89 -16.06 -5.15
CA GLY A 154 -3.61 -16.25 -3.89
C GLY A 154 -3.68 -15.02 -2.98
N ALA A 155 -2.99 -13.93 -3.33
CA ALA A 155 -2.96 -12.70 -2.54
C ALA A 155 -3.65 -11.56 -3.28
N CYS A 156 -4.48 -10.80 -2.58
CA CYS A 156 -5.19 -9.64 -3.12
C CYS A 156 -4.74 -8.37 -2.42
N ILE A 157 -4.24 -7.41 -3.20
CA ILE A 157 -3.63 -6.19 -2.69
C ILE A 157 -4.32 -4.98 -3.34
N THR A 158 -4.55 -3.95 -2.54
CA THR A 158 -5.03 -2.67 -3.03
C THR A 158 -3.82 -1.79 -3.35
N TYR A 159 -3.58 -1.52 -4.62
CA TYR A 159 -2.50 -0.63 -5.06
C TYR A 159 -3.00 0.80 -5.19
N VAL A 160 -2.13 1.77 -4.92
CA VAL A 160 -2.47 3.20 -5.09
C VAL A 160 -1.76 3.75 -6.31
N VAL A 161 -2.56 4.23 -7.25
CA VAL A 161 -2.13 4.97 -8.43
C VAL A 161 -2.22 6.46 -8.14
N LEU A 162 -1.09 7.16 -8.18
CA LEU A 162 -1.02 8.61 -7.93
C LEU A 162 -1.20 9.38 -9.23
N ASN A 163 -2.03 10.43 -9.20
CA ASN A 163 -2.08 11.44 -10.24
C ASN A 163 -1.71 12.80 -9.62
N GLY A 164 -0.92 13.58 -10.34
CA GLY A 164 -0.48 14.91 -9.91
C GLY A 164 -0.03 15.74 -11.12
N ALA A 165 0.38 16.98 -10.88
CA ALA A 165 0.81 17.89 -11.92
C ALA A 165 2.29 17.70 -12.31
N ALA A 166 3.09 17.13 -11.40
CA ALA A 166 4.52 16.87 -11.58
C ALA A 166 4.94 15.49 -11.04
N ASP A 167 6.04 14.96 -11.58
CA ASP A 167 6.63 13.67 -11.14
C ASP A 167 7.04 13.66 -9.66
N SER A 168 7.29 14.84 -9.09
CA SER A 168 7.64 15.06 -7.69
C SER A 168 6.44 15.14 -6.74
N ASP A 169 5.23 15.22 -7.28
CA ASP A 169 4.00 15.20 -6.48
C ASP A 169 3.76 13.82 -5.92
N GLY A 170 3.07 13.74 -4.79
CA GLY A 170 2.87 12.47 -4.12
C GLY A 170 2.62 12.58 -2.62
N PHE A 171 3.05 11.53 -1.92
CA PHE A 171 2.82 11.35 -0.50
C PHE A 171 4.15 11.15 0.24
N LEU A 172 4.26 11.74 1.42
CA LEU A 172 5.41 11.72 2.31
C LEU A 172 5.14 10.81 3.51
N ALA A 173 6.07 9.94 3.84
CA ALA A 173 5.98 9.05 4.99
C ALA A 173 5.88 9.85 6.31
N THR A 174 5.05 9.38 7.23
CA THR A 174 4.80 10.02 8.53
C THR A 174 5.69 9.51 9.66
N ASP A 175 6.55 8.54 9.37
CA ASP A 175 7.46 7.90 10.33
C ASP A 175 8.76 8.69 10.57
N GLY A 176 8.92 9.83 9.88
CA GLY A 176 10.11 10.68 9.97
C GLY A 176 11.28 10.23 9.08
N SER A 177 11.13 9.16 8.28
CA SER A 177 12.16 8.70 7.35
C SER A 177 12.43 9.69 6.21
N GLY A 178 11.47 10.57 5.91
CA GLY A 178 11.51 11.45 4.74
C GLY A 178 11.22 10.72 3.43
N SER A 179 10.89 9.42 3.47
CA SER A 179 10.58 8.61 2.30
C SER A 179 9.35 9.14 1.58
N MET A 180 9.36 9.10 0.26
CA MET A 180 8.26 9.59 -0.58
C MET A 180 7.84 8.54 -1.60
N PHE A 181 6.53 8.48 -1.83
CA PHE A 181 5.94 7.85 -3.00
C PHE A 181 5.43 8.93 -3.94
N THR A 182 5.94 8.95 -5.17
CA THR A 182 5.69 10.05 -6.12
C THR A 182 5.02 9.59 -7.40
N VAL A 183 4.45 10.55 -8.13
CA VAL A 183 3.83 10.30 -9.43
C VAL A 183 4.84 9.67 -10.39
N GLY A 184 6.07 10.19 -10.44
CA GLY A 184 7.12 9.75 -11.38
C GLY A 184 7.59 8.30 -11.18
N GLN A 185 7.52 7.76 -9.96
CA GLN A 185 7.93 6.37 -9.68
C GLN A 185 7.07 5.32 -10.40
N GLN A 186 5.89 5.71 -10.87
CA GLN A 186 4.95 4.82 -11.56
C GLN A 186 5.26 4.66 -13.05
N PHE A 187 6.33 5.28 -13.56
CA PHE A 187 6.70 5.32 -14.97
C PHE A 187 8.16 4.89 -15.18
N ALA A 188 8.44 4.28 -16.33
CA ALA A 188 9.79 3.84 -16.67
C ALA A 188 10.75 5.00 -16.92
N SER A 189 10.24 6.13 -17.39
CA SER A 189 10.99 7.37 -17.51
C SER A 189 10.07 8.60 -17.38
N PRO A 190 10.63 9.79 -17.10
CA PRO A 190 9.88 11.05 -17.03
C PRO A 190 9.19 11.47 -18.35
N THR A 191 9.52 10.80 -19.46
CA THR A 191 8.97 11.12 -20.79
C THR A 191 7.87 10.16 -21.22
N THR A 192 7.70 9.04 -20.51
CA THR A 192 6.68 8.04 -20.85
C THR A 192 5.37 8.33 -20.14
N THR A 193 4.25 8.13 -20.83
CA THR A 193 2.91 8.14 -20.23
C THR A 193 2.43 6.75 -19.85
N ALA A 194 3.21 5.71 -20.18
CA ALA A 194 2.90 4.33 -19.87
C ALA A 194 3.31 4.03 -18.43
N ARG A 195 2.30 3.75 -17.60
CA ARG A 195 2.49 3.29 -16.22
C ARG A 195 3.05 1.87 -16.20
N PHE A 196 3.83 1.55 -15.18
CA PHE A 196 4.19 0.17 -14.88
C PHE A 196 2.95 -0.71 -14.59
N PRO A 197 3.04 -2.04 -14.71
CA PRO A 197 2.07 -2.92 -14.08
C PRO A 197 2.08 -2.72 -12.56
N VAL A 198 0.94 -2.84 -11.88
CA VAL A 198 0.85 -2.67 -10.41
C VAL A 198 1.69 -3.67 -9.62
N THR A 199 2.10 -4.77 -10.27
CA THR A 199 3.02 -5.77 -9.72
C THR A 199 4.49 -5.35 -9.77
N GLN A 200 4.83 -4.24 -10.43
CA GLN A 200 6.21 -3.74 -10.47
C GLN A 200 6.66 -3.36 -9.05
N PRO A 201 7.74 -3.97 -8.53
CA PRO A 201 8.24 -3.65 -7.19
C PRO A 201 8.50 -2.16 -7.03
N ASN A 202 8.04 -1.60 -5.91
CA ASN A 202 8.24 -0.21 -5.48
C ASN A 202 7.68 0.87 -6.42
N ALA A 203 6.96 0.52 -7.48
CA ALA A 203 6.30 1.50 -8.35
C ALA A 203 4.99 2.03 -7.75
N TYR A 204 4.35 1.26 -6.86
CA TYR A 204 3.04 1.57 -6.28
C TYR A 204 3.02 1.32 -4.77
N LEU A 205 2.29 2.17 -4.06
CA LEU A 205 1.93 1.92 -2.66
C LEU A 205 0.93 0.77 -2.58
N GLN A 206 1.11 -0.11 -1.62
CA GLN A 206 0.13 -1.13 -1.26
C GLN A 206 -0.68 -0.63 -0.05
N ALA A 207 -1.90 -0.17 -0.28
CA ALA A 207 -2.73 0.43 0.75
C ALA A 207 -3.46 -0.62 1.60
N ARG A 208 -3.43 -0.42 2.91
CA ARG A 208 -4.27 -1.10 3.90
C ARG A 208 -5.45 -0.22 4.32
N SER A 209 -5.24 1.07 4.46
CA SER A 209 -6.28 2.02 4.86
C SER A 209 -6.08 3.39 4.22
N THR A 210 -7.17 4.16 4.11
CA THR A 210 -7.13 5.54 3.62
C THR A 210 -8.15 6.42 4.35
N GLY A 211 -7.81 7.68 4.53
CA GLY A 211 -8.63 8.67 5.23
C GLY A 211 -8.34 10.09 4.79
N CYS A 212 -9.30 10.96 5.08
CA CYS A 212 -9.14 12.41 5.01
C CYS A 212 -8.94 12.97 6.42
N ASN A 213 -8.32 14.15 6.53
CA ASN A 213 -8.10 14.80 7.84
C ASN A 213 -7.24 14.00 8.83
N GLY A 214 -6.40 13.07 8.36
CA GLY A 214 -5.52 12.27 9.21
C GLY A 214 -5.39 10.82 8.74
N CYS A 215 -4.44 10.12 9.36
CA CYS A 215 -4.12 8.73 9.04
C CYS A 215 -5.00 7.78 9.87
N PRO A 216 -5.81 6.91 9.25
CA PRO A 216 -6.55 5.89 9.97
C PRO A 216 -5.62 4.74 10.36
N VAL A 217 -4.88 4.96 11.46
CA VAL A 217 -3.99 3.96 12.07
C VAL A 217 -4.77 2.87 12.81
N GLN A 218 -6.02 3.14 13.18
CA GLN A 218 -6.95 2.16 13.74
C GLN A 218 -7.88 1.66 12.64
N THR A 219 -7.91 0.35 12.46
CA THR A 219 -8.96 -0.33 11.70
C THR A 219 -9.91 -1.00 12.69
N CYS A 220 -11.13 -1.27 12.23
CA CYS A 220 -11.86 -2.39 12.79
C CYS A 220 -11.17 -3.71 12.30
#